data_AF-A0A3M6VSY1-F1
#
_entry.id   AF-A0A3M6VSY1-F1
#
_cell.length_a   1.000
_cell.length_b   1.000
_cell.length_c   1.000
_cell.angle_alpha   90.00
_cell.angle_beta   90.00
_cell.angle_gamma   90.00
#
_symmetry.space_group_name_H-M   'P 1'
#
loop_
_entity.id
_entity.type
_entity.pdbx_description
1 polymer ?
#
loop_
_entity_poly.entity_id
_entity_poly.type
_entity_poly.pdbx_seq_one_letter_code
_entity_poly.pdbx_strand_id
1 'polypeptide(L)'
;MLAAVTKSFVRVTRAAASRHAPFLNAQVHFSTDNVTPEIEKPKRTKLKIPTKRAASLLQQLEVEAVMKASDGKDIDNFKPGDSVEVQYLLSRTGGRVQRVKGVVLARRNRGTGSSFVIRNHIGGYGYEQKIFLHSPLLQSVKVLQEAFIHKGKKRVRRAKLFYLREKAPSFTTV
;
A
#
# COMPACT_ATOMS: atom_id res chain seq x y z
N MET A 1 -18.08 33.56 -43.79
CA MET A 1 -19.56 33.49 -43.78
C MET A 1 -20.00 33.80 -42.35
N LEU A 2 -20.32 35.02 -41.91
CA LEU A 2 -21.04 36.17 -42.48
C LEU A 2 -22.52 35.88 -42.76
N ALA A 3 -23.39 36.26 -41.82
CA ALA A 3 -24.74 36.83 -41.98
C ALA A 3 -25.35 37.02 -40.56
N ALA A 4 -25.43 38.25 -40.03
CA ALA A 4 -26.54 39.22 -40.18
C ALA A 4 -27.75 38.86 -39.29
N VAL A 5 -27.97 39.50 -38.13
CA VAL A 5 -28.61 40.83 -37.92
C VAL A 5 -29.95 40.95 -38.68
N THR A 6 -31.07 41.12 -37.97
CA THR A 6 -31.98 42.30 -38.02
C THR A 6 -33.44 42.02 -37.61
N LYS A 7 -33.93 42.90 -36.72
CA LYS A 7 -35.27 43.57 -36.64
C LYS A 7 -36.57 42.84 -37.00
N SER A 8 -37.57 42.95 -36.12
CA SER A 8 -38.84 43.68 -36.38
C SER A 8 -39.75 43.65 -35.14
N PHE A 9 -40.09 44.79 -34.53
CA PHE A 9 -41.20 45.73 -34.81
C PHE A 9 -42.60 45.19 -34.42
N VAL A 10 -43.07 45.47 -33.19
CA VAL A 10 -44.00 46.55 -32.76
C VAL A 10 -45.47 46.30 -33.09
N ARG A 11 -46.33 46.30 -32.05
CA ARG A 11 -47.52 47.18 -31.93
C ARG A 11 -48.18 47.02 -30.56
N VAL A 12 -47.91 47.95 -29.64
CA VAL A 12 -48.83 48.26 -28.54
C VAL A 12 -49.50 49.57 -28.91
N THR A 13 -50.81 49.50 -29.12
CA THR A 13 -51.66 50.66 -29.39
C THR A 13 -51.70 51.58 -28.18
N ARG A 14 -51.36 52.86 -28.40
CA ARG A 14 -51.63 53.94 -27.46
C ARG A 14 -53.12 54.26 -27.48
N ALA A 15 -53.73 54.36 -26.31
CA ALA A 15 -54.85 55.25 -26.09
C ALA A 15 -54.57 56.07 -24.82
N ALA A 16 -54.74 57.38 -24.97
CA ALA A 16 -54.37 58.42 -24.04
C ALA A 16 -55.55 58.80 -23.13
N ALA A 17 -55.29 59.07 -21.86
CA ALA A 17 -56.06 59.96 -20.98
C ALA A 17 -55.27 60.06 -19.66
N SER A 18 -54.48 61.11 -19.43
CA SER A 18 -54.84 62.46 -18.97
C SER A 18 -54.58 62.65 -17.48
N ARG A 19 -53.52 63.42 -17.22
CA ARG A 19 -53.35 64.47 -16.21
C ARG A 19 -53.38 64.06 -14.72
N HIS A 20 -52.17 63.79 -14.20
CA HIS A 20 -51.64 64.52 -13.04
C HIS A 20 -50.11 64.49 -13.06
N ALA A 21 -49.49 65.62 -12.70
CA ALA A 21 -48.04 65.85 -12.75
C ALA A 21 -47.27 64.98 -11.73
N PRO A 22 -46.00 64.63 -12.00
CA PRO A 22 -45.23 63.74 -11.13
C PRO A 22 -44.71 64.52 -9.91
N PHE A 23 -45.07 64.08 -8.70
CA PHE A 23 -44.27 64.37 -7.53
C PHE A 23 -43.04 63.45 -7.55
N LEU A 24 -41.86 64.08 -7.56
CA LEU A 24 -40.57 63.41 -7.48
C LEU A 24 -40.44 62.73 -6.11
N ASN A 25 -40.67 61.42 -6.06
CA ASN A 25 -40.29 60.60 -4.91
C ASN A 25 -39.22 59.61 -5.36
N ALA A 26 -37.98 59.92 -5.00
CA ALA A 26 -36.85 59.00 -5.14
C ALA A 26 -37.18 57.70 -4.38
N GLN A 27 -37.44 56.63 -5.12
CA GLN A 27 -37.49 55.30 -4.54
C GLN A 27 -36.04 54.89 -4.25
N VAL A 28 -35.66 54.96 -2.98
CA VAL A 28 -34.46 54.27 -2.49
C VAL A 28 -34.76 52.78 -2.62
N HIS A 29 -34.18 52.13 -3.63
CA HIS A 29 -34.14 50.68 -3.68
C HIS A 29 -33.24 50.20 -2.53
N PHE A 30 -33.85 49.86 -1.40
CA PHE A 30 -33.16 49.11 -0.36
C PHE A 30 -33.09 47.66 -0.85
N SER A 31 -32.00 47.32 -1.54
CA SER A 31 -31.65 45.93 -1.80
C SER A 31 -31.53 45.24 -0.44
N THR A 32 -32.58 44.54 -0.03
CA THR A 32 -32.44 43.55 1.04
C THR A 32 -31.68 42.39 0.42
N ASP A 33 -30.36 42.55 0.35
CA ASP A 33 -29.45 41.42 0.18
C ASP A 33 -29.52 40.62 1.49
N ASN A 34 -30.63 39.92 1.69
CA ASN A 34 -30.73 38.82 2.62
C ASN A 34 -29.86 37.70 2.06
N VAL A 35 -28.54 37.87 2.22
CA VAL A 35 -27.60 36.76 2.22
C VAL A 35 -27.90 35.99 3.49
N THR A 36 -28.89 35.10 3.44
CA THR A 36 -28.91 33.98 4.39
C THR A 36 -27.57 33.27 4.21
N PRO A 37 -26.68 33.25 5.21
CA PRO A 37 -25.51 32.41 5.10
C PRO A 37 -26.06 30.99 4.98
N GLU A 38 -25.88 30.36 3.83
CA GLU A 38 -26.14 28.94 3.69
C GLU A 38 -25.23 28.25 4.71
N ILE A 39 -25.79 27.90 5.86
CA ILE A 39 -25.11 27.08 6.85
C ILE A 39 -25.00 25.71 6.19
N GLU A 40 -23.90 25.49 5.45
CA GLU A 40 -23.55 24.20 4.91
C GLU A 40 -23.52 23.23 6.09
N LYS A 41 -24.56 22.41 6.20
CA LYS A 41 -24.66 21.41 7.27
C LYS A 41 -23.38 20.58 7.19
N PRO A 42 -22.61 20.45 8.29
CA PRO A 42 -21.34 19.73 8.23
C PRO A 42 -21.63 18.33 7.71
N LYS A 43 -21.00 17.95 6.59
CA LYS A 43 -21.14 16.62 6.01
C LYS A 43 -20.78 15.62 7.09
N ARG A 44 -21.79 14.96 7.69
CA ARG A 44 -21.59 13.95 8.72
C ARG A 44 -20.79 12.82 8.10
N THR A 45 -19.48 12.82 8.30
CA THR A 45 -18.63 11.71 7.88
C THR A 45 -19.08 10.50 8.68
N LYS A 46 -19.53 9.45 7.98
CA LYS A 46 -19.87 8.19 8.63
C LYS A 46 -18.58 7.63 9.23
N LEU A 47 -18.39 7.81 10.53
CA LEU A 47 -17.25 7.24 11.24
C LEU A 47 -17.42 5.72 11.31
N LYS A 48 -16.33 4.99 11.07
CA LYS A 48 -16.31 3.55 11.34
C LYS A 48 -16.59 3.30 12.82
N ILE A 49 -17.26 2.19 13.11
CA ILE A 49 -17.42 1.64 14.48
C ILE A 49 -16.02 1.63 15.14
N PRO A 50 -15.87 1.97 16.44
CA PRO A 50 -14.57 2.08 17.11
C PRO A 50 -13.64 0.88 16.88
N THR A 51 -14.17 -0.34 16.90
CA THR A 51 -13.42 -1.58 16.62
C THR A 51 -12.85 -1.63 15.20
N LYS A 52 -13.67 -1.29 14.19
CA LYS A 52 -13.24 -1.20 12.79
C LYS A 52 -12.23 -0.08 12.58
N ARG A 53 -12.37 1.04 13.29
CA ARG A 53 -11.40 2.14 13.27
C ARG A 53 -10.06 1.69 13.87
N ALA A 54 -10.08 1.06 15.03
CA ALA A 54 -8.87 0.54 15.69
C ALA A 54 -8.14 -0.48 14.80
N ALA A 55 -8.85 -1.44 14.20
CA ALA A 55 -8.25 -2.39 13.25
C ALA A 55 -7.60 -1.70 12.04
N SER A 56 -8.27 -0.67 11.50
CA SER A 56 -7.74 0.14 10.40
C SER A 56 -6.46 0.88 10.79
N LEU A 57 -6.40 1.43 12.01
CA LEU A 57 -5.22 2.12 12.52
C LEU A 57 -4.06 1.15 12.76
N LEU A 58 -4.33 -0.02 13.34
CA LEU A 58 -3.31 -1.06 13.54
C LEU A 58 -2.69 -1.50 12.21
N GLN A 59 -3.51 -1.68 11.17
CA GLN A 59 -3.01 -2.01 9.84
C GLN A 59 -2.11 -0.92 9.26
N GLN A 60 -2.46 0.36 9.46
CA GLN A 60 -1.63 1.49 9.01
C GLN A 60 -0.28 1.52 9.73
N LEU A 61 -0.29 1.36 11.06
CA LEU A 61 0.93 1.30 11.87
C LEU A 61 1.82 0.12 11.48
N GLU A 62 1.24 -1.04 11.16
CA GLU A 62 2.01 -2.20 10.75
C GLU A 62 2.66 -2.01 9.37
N VAL A 63 1.96 -1.36 8.42
CA VAL A 63 2.54 -1.00 7.13
C VAL A 63 3.68 0.00 7.29
N GLU A 64 3.49 1.03 8.10
CA GLU A 64 4.53 2.03 8.41
C GLU A 64 5.78 1.38 9.03
N ALA A 65 5.57 0.49 10.01
CA ALA A 65 6.67 -0.25 10.65
C ALA A 65 7.43 -1.14 9.66
N VAL A 66 6.72 -1.78 8.73
CA VAL A 66 7.33 -2.63 7.69
C VAL A 66 8.13 -1.80 6.69
N MET A 67 7.61 -0.66 6.24
CA MET A 67 8.34 0.27 5.36
C MET A 67 9.65 0.71 6.03
N LYS A 68 9.55 1.27 7.24
CA LYS A 68 10.71 1.72 8.02
C LYS A 68 11.75 0.62 8.25
N ALA A 69 11.32 -0.62 8.46
CA ALA A 69 12.22 -1.74 8.71
C ALA A 69 12.83 -2.33 7.43
N SER A 70 12.26 -2.05 6.26
CA SER A 70 12.73 -2.54 4.96
C SER A 70 13.60 -1.49 4.25
N ASP A 71 13.48 -0.23 4.63
CA ASP A 71 14.31 0.87 4.12
C ASP A 71 15.81 0.55 4.24
N GLY A 72 16.52 0.63 3.12
CA GLY A 72 17.97 0.40 3.04
C GLY A 72 18.41 -1.06 3.05
N LYS A 73 17.50 -2.05 3.00
CA LYS A 73 17.85 -3.48 2.90
C LYS A 73 17.70 -3.99 1.47
N ASP A 74 18.70 -4.74 1.03
CA ASP A 74 18.70 -5.43 -0.26
C ASP A 74 18.10 -6.85 -0.08
N ILE A 75 16.81 -6.99 -0.38
CA ILE A 75 16.05 -8.23 -0.22
C ILE A 75 15.40 -8.60 -1.55
N ASP A 76 15.91 -9.66 -2.18
CA ASP A 76 15.32 -10.21 -3.39
C ASP A 76 13.95 -10.85 -3.13
N ASN A 77 13.13 -10.92 -4.18
CA ASN A 77 11.85 -11.63 -4.10
C ASN A 77 12.04 -13.14 -4.28
N PHE A 78 12.03 -13.88 -3.17
CA PHE A 78 12.17 -15.33 -3.16
C PHE A 78 10.90 -16.07 -2.75
N LYS A 79 10.79 -17.33 -3.17
CA LYS A 79 9.67 -18.23 -2.89
C LYS A 79 10.15 -19.53 -2.23
N PRO A 80 9.25 -20.28 -1.59
CA PRO A 80 9.58 -21.63 -1.12
C PRO A 80 10.12 -22.49 -2.27
N GLY A 81 11.24 -23.17 -2.03
CA GLY A 81 11.93 -24.02 -3.00
C GLY A 81 13.06 -23.35 -3.77
N ASP A 82 13.28 -22.05 -3.57
CA ASP A 82 14.45 -21.35 -4.07
C ASP A 82 15.64 -21.52 -3.11
N SER A 83 16.86 -21.43 -3.64
CA SER A 83 18.08 -21.37 -2.85
C SER A 83 18.47 -19.92 -2.62
N VAL A 84 18.77 -19.57 -1.37
CA VAL A 84 19.11 -18.21 -0.95
C VAL A 84 20.40 -18.17 -0.16
N GLU A 85 21.15 -17.08 -0.32
CA GLU A 85 22.23 -16.68 0.55
C GLU A 85 21.77 -15.51 1.42
N VAL A 86 21.90 -15.68 2.73
CA VAL A 86 21.50 -14.69 3.72
C VAL A 86 22.72 -14.20 4.46
N GLN A 87 22.87 -12.88 4.54
CA GLN A 87 23.87 -12.23 5.37
C GLN A 87 23.23 -11.74 6.66
N TYR A 88 23.71 -12.27 7.78
CA TYR A 88 23.17 -12.00 9.11
C TYR A 88 24.25 -11.50 10.04
N LEU A 89 23.95 -10.45 10.80
CA LEU A 89 24.87 -9.92 11.80
C LEU A 89 24.76 -10.71 13.11
N LEU A 90 25.89 -11.20 13.63
CA LEU A 90 25.88 -12.03 14.84
C LEU A 90 25.57 -11.24 16.12
N SER A 91 25.95 -9.96 16.18
CA SER A 91 25.72 -9.09 17.34
C SER A 91 25.36 -7.68 16.89
N ARG A 92 24.46 -7.03 17.64
CA ARG A 92 23.93 -5.69 17.32
C ARG A 92 24.97 -4.56 17.44
N THR A 93 25.99 -4.73 18.28
CA THR A 93 26.96 -3.68 18.63
C THR A 93 28.12 -3.55 17.64
N GLY A 94 28.07 -4.28 16.53
CA GLY A 94 29.19 -4.43 15.60
C GLY A 94 29.87 -5.77 15.83
N GLY A 95 29.80 -6.64 14.83
CA GLY A 95 30.30 -8.00 14.91
C GLY A 95 30.48 -8.60 13.53
N ARG A 96 30.90 -9.87 13.48
CA ARG A 96 31.10 -10.60 12.23
C ARG A 96 29.76 -10.82 11.51
N VAL A 97 29.75 -10.58 10.21
CA VAL A 97 28.64 -10.99 9.33
C VAL A 97 28.77 -12.48 9.03
N GLN A 98 27.75 -13.24 9.40
CA GLN A 98 27.62 -14.65 9.07
C GLN A 98 26.85 -14.80 7.76
N ARG A 99 27.38 -15.62 6.86
CA ARG A 99 26.70 -15.99 5.62
C ARG A 99 26.11 -17.37 5.77
N VAL A 100 24.81 -17.48 5.53
CA VAL A 100 24.06 -18.74 5.63
C VAL A 100 23.42 -19.00 4.28
N LYS A 101 23.65 -20.19 3.73
CA LYS A 101 23.06 -20.64 2.48
C LYS A 101 22.08 -21.77 2.73
N GLY A 102 21.05 -21.87 1.91
CA GLY A 102 20.20 -23.03 1.88
C GLY A 102 18.89 -22.82 1.12
N VAL A 103 18.07 -23.86 1.10
CA VAL A 103 16.78 -23.87 0.43
C VAL A 103 15.69 -23.30 1.35
N VAL A 104 14.84 -22.43 0.82
CA VAL A 104 13.70 -21.88 1.54
C VAL A 104 12.61 -22.93 1.68
N LEU A 105 12.34 -23.42 2.88
CA LEU A 105 11.27 -24.39 3.15
C LEU A 105 9.90 -23.73 3.18
N ALA A 106 9.80 -22.57 3.81
CA ALA A 106 8.54 -21.91 4.07
C ALA A 106 8.77 -20.41 4.26
N ARG A 107 7.80 -19.61 3.80
CA ARG A 107 7.72 -18.16 4.03
C ARG A 107 6.39 -17.85 4.72
N ARG A 108 6.44 -17.05 5.78
CA ARG A 108 5.28 -16.56 6.54
C ARG A 108 5.23 -15.04 6.38
N ASN A 109 4.13 -14.53 5.86
CA ASN A 109 3.90 -13.10 5.70
C ASN A 109 2.93 -12.65 6.79
N ARG A 110 3.41 -11.90 7.78
CA ARG A 110 2.64 -11.39 8.92
C ARG A 110 3.18 -10.01 9.32
N GLY A 111 3.07 -9.04 8.41
CA GLY A 111 3.58 -7.67 8.58
C GLY A 111 5.02 -7.66 9.09
N THR A 112 5.25 -7.00 10.22
CA THR A 112 6.59 -6.89 10.84
C THR A 112 7.14 -8.25 11.27
N GLY A 113 6.27 -9.19 11.63
CA GLY A 113 6.63 -10.56 12.04
C GLY A 113 6.84 -11.54 10.88
N SER A 114 7.01 -11.04 9.65
CA SER A 114 7.26 -11.88 8.49
C SER A 114 8.60 -12.61 8.60
N SER A 115 8.60 -13.92 8.33
CA SER A 115 9.75 -14.80 8.55
C SER A 115 9.81 -15.90 7.51
N PHE A 116 10.97 -16.47 7.29
CA PHE A 116 11.17 -17.62 6.43
C PHE A 116 12.11 -18.62 7.08
N VAL A 117 12.05 -19.87 6.64
CA VAL A 117 12.87 -20.97 7.16
C VAL A 117 13.76 -21.46 6.04
N ILE A 118 15.06 -21.51 6.31
CA ILE A 118 16.08 -22.05 5.42
C ILE A 118 16.51 -23.42 5.95
N ARG A 119 16.77 -24.35 5.04
CA ARG A 119 17.39 -25.64 5.35
C ARG A 119 18.62 -25.84 4.49
N ASN A 120 19.69 -26.38 5.07
CA ASN A 120 20.87 -26.86 4.36
C ASN A 120 21.36 -28.17 5.00
N HIS A 121 22.21 -28.92 4.30
CA HIS A 121 22.97 -30.04 4.87
C HIS A 121 24.45 -29.72 4.77
N ILE A 122 25.11 -29.56 5.91
CA ILE A 122 26.52 -29.19 6.01
C ILE A 122 27.24 -30.26 6.83
N GLY A 123 28.32 -30.83 6.29
CA GLY A 123 29.13 -31.82 7.00
C GLY A 123 28.36 -33.06 7.48
N GLY A 124 27.32 -33.49 6.74
CA GLY A 124 26.48 -34.63 7.10
C GLY A 124 25.31 -34.32 8.03
N TYR A 125 25.23 -33.10 8.59
CA TYR A 125 24.16 -32.69 9.50
C TYR A 125 23.15 -31.78 8.81
N GLY A 126 21.85 -32.00 9.11
CA GLY A 126 20.78 -31.13 8.65
C GLY A 126 20.71 -29.86 9.50
N TYR A 127 20.90 -28.71 8.87
CA TYR A 127 20.80 -27.39 9.47
C TYR A 127 19.49 -26.72 9.07
N GLU A 128 18.72 -26.22 10.05
CA GLU A 128 17.54 -25.39 9.82
C GLU A 128 17.64 -24.09 10.60
N GLN A 129 17.33 -22.97 9.95
CA GLN A 129 17.32 -21.66 10.58
C GLN A 129 16.08 -20.88 10.17
N LYS A 130 15.39 -20.31 11.17
CA LYS A 130 14.28 -19.38 10.96
C LYS A 130 14.79 -17.95 11.05
N ILE A 131 14.51 -17.16 10.03
CA ILE A 131 14.98 -15.78 9.90
C ILE A 131 13.78 -14.84 9.71
N PHE A 132 13.82 -13.69 10.37
CA PHE A 132 12.81 -12.64 10.24
C PHE A 132 13.24 -11.62 9.18
N LEU A 133 12.35 -11.31 8.24
CA LEU A 133 12.61 -10.41 7.11
C LEU A 133 12.91 -8.97 7.56
N HIS A 134 12.17 -8.49 8.55
CA HIS A 134 12.27 -7.11 9.02
C HIS A 134 13.21 -6.98 10.23
N SER A 135 14.00 -8.01 10.56
CA SER A 135 14.98 -7.94 11.64
C SER A 135 16.07 -6.90 11.34
N PRO A 136 16.49 -6.08 12.32
CA PRO A 136 17.63 -5.17 12.13
C PRO A 136 18.96 -5.90 11.94
N LEU A 137 19.04 -7.18 12.31
CA LEU A 137 20.25 -8.00 12.16
C LEU A 137 20.39 -8.60 10.75
N LEU A 138 19.32 -8.57 9.95
CA LEU A 138 19.34 -9.04 8.58
C LEU A 138 19.92 -7.94 7.68
N GLN A 139 21.00 -8.24 6.96
CA GLN A 139 21.64 -7.29 6.05
C GLN A 139 21.16 -7.44 4.62
N SER A 140 21.27 -8.65 4.06
CA SER A 140 20.85 -8.93 2.69
C SER A 140 20.32 -10.36 2.53
N VAL A 141 19.44 -10.53 1.54
CA VAL A 141 18.94 -11.84 1.11
C VAL A 141 19.04 -11.88 -0.40
N LYS A 142 19.92 -12.74 -0.92
CA LYS A 142 20.15 -12.92 -2.35
C LYS A 142 19.66 -14.27 -2.82
N VAL A 143 18.96 -14.31 -3.94
CA VAL A 143 18.57 -15.58 -4.58
C VAL A 143 19.76 -16.12 -5.37
N LEU A 144 20.20 -17.32 -5.00
CA LEU A 144 21.26 -18.03 -5.72
C LEU A 144 20.70 -18.79 -6.92
N GLN A 145 19.61 -19.52 -6.70
CA GLN A 145 18.97 -20.33 -7.74
C GLN A 145 17.47 -20.44 -7.50
N GLU A 146 16.70 -20.11 -8.54
CA GLU A 146 15.26 -20.34 -8.55
C GLU A 146 14.93 -21.83 -8.75
N ALA A 147 13.88 -22.30 -8.06
CA ALA A 147 13.38 -23.67 -8.18
C ALA A 147 14.48 -24.76 -8.02
N PHE A 148 15.36 -24.58 -7.03
CA PHE A 148 16.51 -25.43 -6.72
C PHE A 148 16.16 -26.94 -6.67
N ILE A 149 15.05 -27.28 -6.00
CA ILE A 149 14.63 -28.68 -5.75
C ILE A 149 14.43 -29.48 -7.04
N HIS A 150 13.96 -28.86 -8.12
CA HIS A 150 13.78 -29.53 -9.41
C HIS A 150 14.87 -29.14 -10.42
N LYS A 151 16.03 -28.67 -9.94
CA LYS A 151 17.15 -28.22 -10.76
C LYS A 151 16.74 -27.13 -11.77
N GLY A 152 15.89 -26.20 -11.35
CA GLY A 152 15.39 -25.11 -12.20
C GLY A 152 14.28 -25.52 -13.19
N LYS A 153 13.90 -26.80 -13.29
CA LYS A 153 12.91 -27.25 -14.29
C LYS A 153 11.48 -26.83 -13.95
N LYS A 154 11.12 -26.86 -12.66
CA LYS A 154 9.74 -26.65 -12.22
C LYS A 154 9.66 -26.08 -10.82
N ARG A 155 8.69 -25.20 -10.61
CA ARG A 155 8.34 -24.69 -9.28
C ARG A 155 7.73 -25.80 -8.42
N VAL A 156 7.99 -25.73 -7.11
CA VAL A 156 7.32 -26.60 -6.14
C VAL A 156 5.83 -26.31 -6.08
N ARG A 157 5.05 -27.36 -5.84
CA ARG A 157 3.57 -27.25 -5.76
C ARG A 157 3.08 -26.91 -4.35
N ARG A 158 3.86 -27.26 -3.32
CA ARG A 158 3.49 -27.01 -1.91
C ARG A 158 4.03 -25.66 -1.46
N ALA A 159 3.22 -24.92 -0.70
CA ALA A 159 3.62 -23.63 -0.12
C ALA A 159 4.64 -23.79 1.04
N LYS A 160 4.66 -24.95 1.70
CA LYS A 160 5.63 -25.30 2.75
C LYS A 160 6.21 -26.67 2.47
N LEU A 161 7.53 -26.77 2.51
CA LEU A 161 8.31 -27.92 2.05
C LEU A 161 8.89 -28.74 3.20
N PHE A 162 8.15 -28.86 4.31
CA PHE A 162 8.63 -29.59 5.49
C PHE A 162 8.91 -31.07 5.23
N TYR A 163 8.35 -31.64 4.16
CA TYR A 163 8.67 -33.01 3.72
C TYR A 163 10.14 -33.19 3.34
N LEU A 164 10.89 -32.10 3.05
CA LEU A 164 12.33 -32.18 2.76
C LEU A 164 13.18 -32.62 3.95
N ARG A 165 12.61 -32.63 5.17
CA ARG A 165 13.26 -33.17 6.37
C ARG A 165 13.54 -34.66 6.27
N GLU A 166 12.65 -35.39 5.61
CA GLU A 166 12.70 -36.85 5.46
C GLU A 166 13.30 -37.27 4.12
N LYS A 167 13.62 -36.31 3.24
CA LYS A 167 14.18 -36.58 1.92
C LYS A 167 15.71 -36.63 1.96
N ALA A 168 16.26 -37.17 0.88
CA ALA A 168 17.70 -37.25 0.70
C ALA A 168 18.35 -35.86 0.80
N PRO A 169 19.55 -35.76 1.39
CA PRO A 169 20.29 -34.50 1.52
C PRO A 169 20.48 -33.75 0.20
N SER A 170 20.54 -34.47 -0.93
CA SER A 170 20.69 -33.93 -2.28
C SER A 170 19.67 -32.85 -2.66
N PHE A 171 18.48 -32.86 -2.05
CA PHE A 171 17.45 -31.85 -2.32
C PHE A 171 17.66 -30.53 -1.59
N THR A 172 18.63 -30.47 -0.68
CA THR A 172 18.76 -29.35 0.25
C THR A 172 20.21 -28.92 0.50
N THR A 173 21.19 -29.75 0.15
CA THR A 173 22.60 -29.35 0.08
C THR A 173 22.78 -28.27 -0.99
N VAL A 174 23.07 -27.04 -0.55
CA VAL A 174 23.41 -25.88 -1.39
C VAL A 174 24.89 -25.58 -1.29
#